data_AF-A0A8T5N9U9-F1
#
_entry.id   AF-A0A8T5N9U9-F1
#
_cell.length_a   1.000
_cell.length_b   1.000
_cell.length_c   1.000
_cell.angle_alpha   90.00
_cell.angle_beta   90.00
_cell.angle_gamma   90.00
#
_symmetry.space_group_name_H-M   'P 1'
#
loop_
_entity.id
_entity.type
_entity.pdbx_description
1 polymer ?
#
loop_
_entity_poly.entity_id
_entity_poly.type
_entity_poly.pdbx_seq_one_letter_code
_entity_poly.pdbx_strand_id
1 'polypeptide(L)' 'AGFRISEINCEKDPRYFESPLKCLEYVEASLFGNFLNNVPVNLRESVKADIMKELGKKRTPKGIENVYNTIFAVAKK' A
#
# COMPACT_ATOMS: atom_id res chain seq x y z
N ALA A 1 7.97 18.21 -21.86
CA ALA A 1 6.62 18.34 -22.43
C ALA A 1 6.19 19.78 -22.23
N GLY A 2 5.78 20.52 -23.27
CA GLY A 2 5.48 21.96 -23.21
C GLY A 2 4.21 22.29 -22.41
N PHE A 3 4.16 21.86 -21.15
CA PHE A 3 3.13 22.17 -20.17
C PHE A 3 3.81 22.83 -18.98
N ARG A 4 3.14 23.83 -18.40
CA ARG A 4 3.53 24.43 -17.12
C ARG A 4 2.61 23.89 -16.04
N ILE A 5 3.21 23.41 -14.95
CA ILE A 5 2.46 22.99 -13.78
C ILE A 5 1.85 24.24 -13.15
N SER A 6 0.53 24.26 -13.01
CA SER A 6 -0.19 25.35 -12.36
C SER A 6 -0.43 25.09 -10.88
N GLU A 7 -0.50 23.82 -10.48
CA GLU A 7 -0.83 23.42 -9.11
C GLU A 7 -0.29 22.02 -8.81
N ILE A 8 0.21 21.84 -7.58
CA ILE A 8 0.58 20.53 -7.03
C ILE A 8 0.01 20.45 -5.62
N ASN A 9 -0.79 19.43 -5.35
CA ASN A 9 -1.33 19.13 -4.03
C ASN A 9 -0.97 17.70 -3.64
N CYS A 10 -0.80 17.49 -2.34
CA CYS A 10 -0.59 16.17 -1.75
C CYS A 10 -1.68 15.92 -0.72
N GLU A 11 -2.45 14.86 -0.92
CA GLU A 11 -3.52 14.49 -0.01
C GLU A 11 -3.22 13.14 0.64
N LYS A 12 -3.54 13.03 1.93
CA LYS A 12 -3.51 11.77 2.66
C LYS A 12 -4.83 11.03 2.45
N ASP A 13 -4.74 9.76 2.10
CA ASP A 13 -5.87 8.84 1.93
C ASP A 13 -5.69 7.67 2.93
N PRO A 14 -6.16 7.83 4.17
CA PRO A 14 -6.12 6.76 5.16
C PRO A 14 -7.18 5.69 4.83
N ARG A 15 -6.73 4.44 4.74
CA ARG A 15 -7.59 3.27 4.53
C ARG A 15 -7.47 2.33 5.72
N TYR A 16 -8.57 1.72 6.10
CA TYR A 16 -8.62 0.80 7.21
C TYR A 16 -9.03 -0.58 6.73
N PHE A 17 -8.17 -1.57 6.96
CA PHE A 17 -8.42 -2.96 6.60
C PHE A 17 -8.91 -3.75 7.82
N GLU A 18 -9.87 -4.63 7.60
CA GLU A 18 -10.50 -5.44 8.65
C GLU A 18 -9.54 -6.49 9.27
N SER A 19 -8.54 -6.94 8.51
CA SER A 19 -7.62 -8.01 8.91
C SER A 19 -6.24 -7.90 8.23
N PRO A 20 -5.19 -8.51 8.81
CA PRO A 20 -3.87 -8.58 8.19
C PRO A 20 -3.90 -9.22 6.80
N LEU A 21 -4.74 -10.25 6.61
CA LEU A 21 -4.91 -10.92 5.32
C LEU A 21 -5.41 -9.94 4.26
N LYS A 22 -6.41 -9.11 4.58
CA LYS A 22 -6.93 -8.12 3.64
C LYS A 22 -5.91 -7.03 3.30
N CYS A 23 -5.06 -6.63 4.24
CA CYS A 23 -3.92 -5.75 3.93
C CYS A 23 -2.99 -6.39 2.90
N LEU A 24 -2.62 -7.66 3.13
CA LEU A 24 -1.68 -8.39 2.28
C LEU A 24 -2.25 -8.61 0.88
N GLU A 25 -3.49 -9.09 0.77
CA GLU A 25 -4.21 -9.26 -0.50
C GLU A 25 -4.25 -7.96 -1.31
N TYR A 26 -4.55 -6.83 -0.65
CA TYR A 26 -4.60 -5.53 -1.31
C TYR A 26 -3.25 -5.12 -1.91
N VAL A 27 -2.16 -5.30 -1.15
CA VAL A 27 -0.80 -4.93 -1.60
C VAL A 27 -0.31 -5.84 -2.72
N GLU A 28 -0.57 -7.15 -2.63
CA GLU A 28 -0.22 -8.10 -3.68
C GLU A 28 -0.94 -7.78 -5.01
N ALA A 29 -2.23 -7.44 -4.93
CA ALA A 29 -3.01 -7.01 -6.09
C ALA A 29 -2.50 -5.68 -6.67
N SER A 30 -2.21 -4.69 -5.80
CA SER A 30 -1.75 -3.35 -6.21
C SER A 30 -0.37 -3.36 -6.88
N LEU A 31 0.46 -4.36 -6.56
CA LEU A 31 1.80 -4.53 -7.15
C LEU A 31 1.81 -5.50 -8.32
N PHE A 32 0.63 -5.90 -8.84
CA PHE A 32 0.49 -6.79 -9.99
C PHE A 32 1.29 -8.11 -9.82
N GLY A 33 1.24 -8.68 -8.61
CA GLY A 33 1.95 -9.92 -8.27
C GLY A 33 3.46 -9.76 -8.00
N ASN A 34 4.02 -8.54 -8.09
CA ASN A 34 5.45 -8.33 -7.92
C ASN A 34 5.91 -8.16 -6.46
N PHE A 35 4.98 -8.18 -5.50
CA PHE A 35 5.24 -7.83 -4.09
C PHE A 35 6.40 -8.63 -3.47
N LEU A 36 6.47 -9.94 -3.74
CA LEU A 36 7.49 -10.84 -3.19
C LEU A 36 8.44 -11.40 -4.26
N ASN A 37 8.58 -10.71 -5.40
CA ASN A 37 9.42 -11.20 -6.50
C ASN A 37 10.89 -11.38 -6.11
N ASN A 38 11.40 -10.51 -5.24
CA ASN A 38 12.78 -10.57 -4.75
C ASN A 38 12.97 -11.56 -3.59
N VAL A 39 11.90 -12.23 -3.15
CA VAL A 39 11.96 -13.24 -2.09
C VAL A 39 12.04 -14.64 -2.73
N PRO A 40 13.03 -15.47 -2.34
CA PRO A 40 13.12 -16.86 -2.76
C PRO A 40 11.80 -17.61 -2.52
N VAL A 41 11.38 -18.43 -3.49
CA VAL A 41 10.05 -19.08 -3.49
C VAL A 41 9.81 -19.88 -2.20
N ASN A 42 10.84 -20.59 -1.71
CA ASN A 42 10.77 -21.39 -0.49
C ASN A 42 10.62 -20.56 0.80
N LEU A 43 10.83 -19.24 0.75
CA LEU A 43 10.69 -18.34 1.90
C LEU A 43 9.40 -17.51 1.85
N ARG A 44 8.68 -17.48 0.73
CA ARG A 44 7.52 -16.59 0.53
C ARG A 44 6.42 -16.80 1.57
N GLU A 45 6.05 -18.04 1.86
CA GLU A 45 5.01 -18.34 2.86
C GLU A 45 5.42 -17.95 4.28
N SER A 46 6.69 -18.16 4.66
CA SER A 46 7.22 -17.71 5.94
C SER A 46 7.18 -16.18 6.05
N VAL A 47 7.61 -15.48 5.00
CA VAL A 47 7.57 -14.02 4.95
C VAL A 47 6.15 -13.49 5.03
N LYS A 48 5.19 -14.11 4.34
CA LYS A 48 3.76 -13.75 4.46
C LYS A 48 3.24 -13.93 5.88
N ALA A 49 3.60 -15.04 6.55
CA ALA A 49 3.22 -15.29 7.93
C ALA A 49 3.79 -14.22 8.88
N ASP A 50 5.05 -13.83 8.70
CA ASP A 50 5.70 -12.77 9.47
C ASP A 50 5.03 -11.41 9.24
N ILE A 51 4.74 -11.06 7.98
CA ILE A 51 4.01 -9.83 7.61
C ILE A 51 2.64 -9.80 8.31
N MET A 52 1.87 -10.90 8.23
CA MET A 52 0.56 -10.98 8.87
C MET A 52 0.64 -10.83 10.39
N LYS A 53 1.64 -11.45 11.03
CA LYS A 53 1.90 -11.33 12.46
C LYS A 53 2.20 -9.89 12.87
N GLU A 54 3.06 -9.20 12.13
CA GLU A 54 3.40 -7.80 12.42
C GLU A 54 2.24 -6.84 12.18
N LEU A 55 1.47 -7.04 11.10
CA LEU A 55 0.23 -6.29 10.84
C LEU A 55 -0.80 -6.49 11.94
N GLY A 56 -0.92 -7.72 12.49
CA GLY A 56 -1.82 -8.01 13.61
C GLY A 56 -1.53 -7.16 14.84
N LYS A 57 -0.26 -6.83 15.11
CA LYS A 57 0.13 -5.94 16.22
C LYS A 57 -0.30 -4.49 16.03
N LYS A 58 -0.66 -4.08 14.81
CA LYS A 58 -1.08 -2.73 14.44
C LYS A 58 -2.60 -2.54 14.42
N ARG A 59 -3.37 -3.55 14.83
CA ARG A 59 -4.83 -3.50 14.81
C ARG A 59 -5.36 -2.43 15.78
N THR A 60 -6.28 -1.62 15.30
CA THR A 60 -7.05 -0.65 16.10
C THR A 60 -8.55 -1.01 16.06
N PRO A 61 -9.42 -0.35 16.86
CA PRO A 61 -10.86 -0.52 16.73
C PRO A 61 -11.43 -0.18 15.34
N LYS A 62 -10.75 0.68 14.57
CA LYS A 62 -11.14 1.02 13.20
C LYS A 62 -10.63 0.01 12.16
N GLY A 63 -9.76 -0.91 12.56
CA GLY A 63 -9.01 -1.80 11.66
C GLY A 63 -7.51 -1.52 11.66
N ILE A 64 -6.80 -2.06 10.69
CA ILE A 64 -5.39 -1.81 10.44
C ILE A 64 -5.28 -0.65 9.47
N GLU A 65 -4.69 0.45 9.93
CA GLU A 65 -4.55 1.68 9.15
C GLU A 65 -3.41 1.56 8.14
N ASN A 66 -3.66 2.02 6.92
CA ASN A 66 -2.68 2.20 5.86
C ASN A 66 -2.90 3.57 5.22
N VAL A 67 -1.88 4.44 5.27
CA VAL A 67 -1.99 5.82 4.81
C VAL A 67 -1.30 5.97 3.47
N TYR A 68 -2.09 6.18 2.42
CA TYR A 68 -1.59 6.53 1.10
C TYR A 68 -1.40 8.04 1.00
N ASN A 69 -0.43 8.46 0.20
CA ASN A 69 -0.26 9.86 -0.17
C ASN A 69 -0.46 9.97 -1.67
N THR A 70 -1.43 10.75 -2.09
CA THR A 70 -1.75 10.97 -3.50
C THR A 70 -1.28 12.36 -3.89
N ILE A 71 -0.46 12.42 -4.95
CA ILE A 71 -0.03 13.68 -5.55
C ILE A 71 -0.97 14.01 -6.70
N PHE A 72 -1.65 15.15 -6.61
CA PHE A 72 -2.42 15.74 -7.68
C PHE A 72 -1.61 16.85 -8.34
N ALA A 73 -1.39 16.76 -9.64
CA ALA A 73 -0.69 17.80 -10.40
C ALA A 73 -1.59 18.28 -11.54
N VAL A 74 -1.89 19.58 -11.54
CA VAL A 74 -2.64 20.24 -12.63
C VAL A 74 -1.63 20.96 -13.51
N ALA A 75 -1.66 20.66 -14.81
CA ALA A 75 -0.77 21.27 -15.78
C ALA A 75 -1.58 21.92 -16.92
N LYS A 76 -1.09 23.05 -17.40
CA LYS A 76 -1.67 23.80 -18.52
C LYS A 76 -0.68 23.84 -19.67
N LYS A 77 -1.19 23.83 -20.90
CA LYS A 77 -0.39 23.94 -22.11
C LYS A 77 0.17 25.35 -22.26
#